data_AF-A0A6L7YMS4-F1
#
_entry.id   AF-A0A6L7YMS4-F1
#
_cell.length_a   1.000
_cell.length_b   1.000
_cell.length_c   1.000
_cell.angle_alpha   90.00
_cell.angle_beta   90.00
_cell.angle_gamma   90.00
#
_symmetry.space_group_name_H-M   'P 1'
#
loop_
_entity.id
_entity.type
_entity.pdbx_description
1 polymer ?
#
loop_
_entity_poly.entity_id
_entity_poly.type
_entity_poly.pdbx_seq_one_letter_code
_entity_poly.pdbx_strand_id
1 'polypeptide(L)' 'MLIVLLALLLFGGATIRTFLLVLVIGVIAGTYSSIAVASQVLVAWENGDFGRMLPFRRSAAA' A
#
# COMPACT_ATOMS: atom_id res chain seq x y z
N MET A 1 9.92 12.14 -1.30
CA MET A 1 10.73 11.06 -0.69
C MET A 1 11.76 10.48 -1.66
N LEU A 2 11.39 10.14 -2.89
CA LEU A 2 12.31 9.54 -3.88
C LEU A 2 13.54 10.39 -4.19
N ILE A 3 13.41 11.73 -4.23
CA ILE A 3 14.54 12.65 -4.50
C ILE A 3 15.68 12.46 -3.48
N VAL A 4 15.34 12.26 -2.20
CA VAL A 4 16.33 12.05 -1.13
C VAL A 4 17.02 10.70 -1.30
N LEU A 5 16.27 9.63 -1.61
CA LEU A 5 16.85 8.31 -1.88
C LEU A 5 17.74 8.33 -3.12
N LEU A 6 17.36 9.08 -4.16
CA LEU A 6 18.14 9.21 -5.39
C LEU A 6 19.45 9.99 -5.13
N ALA A 7 19.39 11.05 -4.33
CA ALA A 7 20.58 11.78 -3.89
C ALA A 7 21.52 10.87 -3.09
N LEU A 8 20.99 10.08 -2.14
CA LEU A 8 21.79 9.11 -1.38
C LEU A 8 22.35 7.99 -2.26
N LEU A 9 21.65 7.57 -3.32
CA LEU A 9 22.12 6.55 -4.25
C LEU A 9 23.28 7.04 -5.14
N LEU A 10 23.25 8.33 -5.51
CA LEU A 10 24.25 8.98 -6.36
C LEU A 10 25.48 9.45 -5.57
N PHE A 11 25.28 9.97 -4.36
CA PHE A 11 26.34 10.54 -3.53
C PHE A 11 26.75 9.64 -2.35
N GLY A 12 26.07 8.52 -2.11
CA GLY A 12 26.36 7.58 -1.03
C GLY A 12 27.47 6.57 -1.38
N GLY A 13 28.15 6.09 -0.33
CA GLY A 13 29.24 5.12 -0.46
C GLY A 13 28.77 3.70 -0.83
N ALA A 14 29.71 2.87 -1.29
CA ALA A 14 29.43 1.50 -1.78
C ALA A 14 28.71 0.61 -0.75
N THR A 15 29.03 0.76 0.54
CA THR A 15 28.47 -0.05 1.63
C THR A 15 26.95 0.09 1.78
N ILE A 16 26.40 1.28 1.54
CA ILE A 16 24.96 1.56 1.70
C ILE A 16 24.17 1.46 0.40
N ARG A 17 24.86 1.31 -0.73
CA ARG A 17 24.24 1.39 -2.06
C ARG A 17 23.25 0.25 -2.31
N THR A 18 23.59 -0.97 -1.89
CA THR A 18 22.69 -2.13 -1.99
C THR A 18 21.43 -1.96 -1.15
N PHE A 19 21.57 -1.40 0.04
CA PHE A 19 20.43 -1.09 0.92
C PHE A 19 19.52 -0.02 0.31
N LEU A 20 20.11 1.05 -0.23
CA LEU A 20 19.37 2.12 -0.90
C LEU A 20 18.61 1.63 -2.14
N LEU A 21 19.18 0.70 -2.92
CA LEU A 21 18.48 0.09 -4.06
C LEU A 21 17.20 -0.63 -3.61
N VAL A 22 17.28 -1.45 -2.56
CA VAL A 22 16.11 -2.15 -2.00
C VAL A 22 15.09 -1.14 -1.48
N LEU A 23 15.53 -0.07 -0.80
CA LEU A 23 14.65 0.98 -0.32
C LEU A 23 13.95 1.74 -1.46
N VAL A 24 14.64 2.06 -2.55
CA VAL A 24 14.02 2.72 -3.72
C VAL A 24 12.90 1.86 -4.28
N ILE A 25 13.15 0.56 -4.47
CA ILE A 25 12.12 -0.37 -4.96
C ILE A 25 10.94 -0.45 -3.98
N GLY A 26 11.23 -0.62 -2.69
CA GLY A 26 10.21 -0.71 -1.65
C GLY A 26 9.36 0.54 -1.52
N VAL A 27 9.96 1.73 -1.62
CA VAL A 27 9.23 3.01 -1.56
C VAL A 27 8.38 3.22 -2.80
N ILE A 28 8.88 2.88 -4.00
CA ILE A 28 8.07 2.95 -5.22
C ILE A 28 6.84 2.04 -5.07
N ALA A 29 7.05 0.77 -4.73
CA ALA A 29 5.97 -0.20 -4.54
C ALA A 29 4.98 0.23 -3.44
N GLY A 30 5.48 0.71 -2.31
CA GLY A 30 4.66 1.16 -1.17
C GLY A 30 3.86 2.43 -1.47
N THR A 31 4.42 3.38 -2.22
CA THR A 31 3.72 4.63 -2.57
C THR A 31 2.58 4.35 -3.54
N TYR A 32 2.79 3.51 -4.55
CA TYR A 32 1.72 3.08 -5.46
C TYR A 32 0.65 2.25 -4.74
N SER A 33 1.06 1.34 -3.85
CA SER A 33 0.13 0.52 -3.07
C SER A 33 -0.75 1.36 -2.13
N SER A 34 -0.18 2.34 -1.44
CA SER A 34 -0.96 3.20 -0.52
C SER A 34 -2.06 3.98 -1.24
N ILE A 35 -1.79 4.51 -2.44
CA ILE A 35 -2.80 5.29 -3.17
C ILE A 35 -3.88 4.39 -3.78
N ALA A 36 -3.48 3.26 -4.38
CA ALA A 36 -4.40 2.39 -5.11
C ALA A 36 -5.15 1.40 -4.21
N VAL A 37 -4.46 0.77 -3.26
CA VAL A 37 -5.04 -0.28 -2.42
C VAL A 37 -5.79 0.33 -1.24
N ALA A 38 -5.24 1.35 -0.56
CA ALA A 38 -5.92 1.91 0.61
C ALA A 38 -7.22 2.63 0.23
N SER A 39 -7.27 3.31 -0.93
CA SER A 39 -8.51 3.95 -1.41
C SER A 39 -9.59 2.92 -1.75
N GLN A 40 -9.23 1.85 -2.48
CA GLN A 40 -10.15 0.75 -2.82
C GLN A 40 -10.66 0.04 -1.55
N VAL A 41 -9.78 -0.22 -0.58
CA VAL A 41 -10.14 -0.86 0.69
C VAL A 41 -11.05 0.05 1.52
N LEU A 42 -10.78 1.35 1.59
CA LEU A 42 -11.61 2.32 2.30
C LEU A 42 -13.01 2.42 1.68
N VAL A 43 -13.09 2.50 0.35
CA VAL A 43 -14.36 2.51 -0.39
C VAL A 43 -15.13 1.19 -0.22
N ALA A 44 -14.44 0.04 -0.24
CA ALA A 44 -15.06 -1.25 0.02
C ALA A 44 -15.60 -1.36 1.46
N TRP A 45 -14.93 -0.75 2.43
CA TRP A 45 -15.38 -0.67 3.81
C TRP A 45 -16.61 0.24 3.96
N GLU A 46 -16.61 1.40 3.32
CA GLU A 46 -17.71 2.36 3.36
C GLU A 46 -18.97 1.86 2.63
N ASN A 47 -18.80 1.11 1.55
CA ASN A 47 -19.91 0.43 0.85
C ASN A 47 -20.53 -0.73 1.66
N GLY A 48 -19.97 -1.08 2.82
CA GLY A 48 -20.49 -2.16 3.67
C GLY A 48 -20.40 -3.54 3.02
N ASP A 49 -19.54 -3.71 2.00
CA ASP A 49 -19.47 -4.93 1.20
C ASP A 49 -19.00 -6.13 2.04
N PHE A 50 -18.16 -5.86 3.04
CA PHE A 50 -17.78 -6.82 4.09
C PHE A 50 -18.99 -7.42 4.83
N GLY A 51 -20.05 -6.64 5.04
CA GLY A 51 -21.30 -7.10 5.66
C GLY A 51 -22.24 -7.80 4.69
N ARG A 52 -22.18 -7.46 3.39
CA ARG A 52 -23.01 -8.03 2.33
C ARG A 52 -22.54 -9.43 1.90
N MET A 53 -21.27 -9.75 2.14
CA MET A 53 -20.66 -11.08 1.97
C MET A 53 -21.13 -12.12 3.00
N LEU A 54 -21.77 -11.71 4.10
CA LEU A 54 -22.40 -12.61 5.08
C LEU A 54 -23.89 -12.80 4.73
N PRO A 55 -24.29 -13.89 4.05
CA PRO A 55 -25.67 -14.10 3.61
C PRO A 55 -26.64 -14.43 4.76
N PHE A 56 -26.16 -14.46 6.01
CA PHE A 56 -26.86 -15.02 7.16
C PHE A 56 -27.97 -14.14 7.76
N ARG A 57 -28.13 -12.88 7.34
CA ARG A 57 -29.09 -11.95 7.98
C ARG A 57 -30.45 -11.80 7.30
N ARG A 58 -30.79 -12.65 6.31
CA ARG A 58 -32.11 -12.62 5.66
C ARG A 58 -33.14 -13.63 6.19
N SER A 59 -32.79 -14.52 7.11
CA SER A 59 -33.68 -15.62 7.54
C SER A 59 -34.34 -15.44 8.92
N ALA A 60 -34.33 -14.25 9.52
CA ALA A 60 -34.93 -13.98 10.83
C ALA A 60 -36.16 -13.05 10.77
N ALA A 61 -36.86 -13.05 9.64
CA ALA A 61 -38.15 -12.37 9.47
C ALA A 61 -39.10 -13.33 8.75
N ALA A 62 -39.57 -14.35 9.47
CA ALA A 62 -40.71 -15.19 9.11
C ALA A 62 -41.39 -15.65 10.41
#